data_AF-A0A2I1DV75-F1
#
_entry.id   AF-A0A2I1DV75-F1
#
_cell.length_a   1.000
_cell.length_b   1.000
_cell.length_c   1.000
_cell.angle_alpha   90.00
_cell.angle_beta   90.00
_cell.angle_gamma   90.00
#
_symmetry.space_group_name_H-M   'P 1'
#
loop_
_entity.id
_entity.type
_entity.pdbx_description
1 polymer ?
#
loop_
_entity_poly.entity_id
_entity_poly.type
_entity_poly.pdbx_seq_one_letter_code
_entity_poly.pdbx_strand_id
1 'polypeptide(L)'
;MRIRDSEKVSNDSNEVQEDTNNSFNHAKLPIANPLMTSSQQAKYNEVSSDLADVISGLYRLLDLCNDDDINDVVDKIIISKEYLEKLCNDMVPSSFKSISEINYTKLNSISFRLIGCYGNRNLIAKFLL
;
A
#
# COMPACT_ATOMS: atom_id res chain seq x y z
N MET A 1 -23.69 -20.20 -57.36
CA MET A 1 -23.81 -21.35 -56.44
C MET A 1 -23.88 -20.79 -55.03
N ARG A 2 -25.02 -20.98 -54.33
CA ARG A 2 -25.17 -20.68 -52.89
C ARG A 2 -24.37 -21.70 -52.08
N ILE A 3 -23.96 -21.32 -50.85
CA ILE A 3 -23.93 -22.01 -49.53
C ILE A 3 -23.00 -21.11 -48.66
N ARG A 4 -23.46 -20.23 -47.72
CA ARG A 4 -23.94 -20.44 -46.33
C ARG A 4 -22.95 -21.32 -45.50
N ASP A 5 -22.34 -20.92 -44.40
CA ASP A 5 -22.93 -20.51 -43.11
C ASP A 5 -21.89 -19.89 -42.15
N SER A 6 -22.44 -19.04 -41.26
CA SER A 6 -22.13 -18.70 -39.86
C SER A 6 -20.74 -18.96 -39.24
N GLU A 7 -20.21 -17.93 -38.59
CA GLU A 7 -19.97 -17.99 -37.14
C GLU A 7 -19.98 -16.59 -36.49
N LYS A 8 -20.68 -16.49 -35.35
CA LYS A 8 -20.76 -15.34 -34.46
C LYS A 8 -19.75 -15.54 -33.32
N VAL A 9 -18.98 -14.52 -32.96
CA VAL A 9 -18.38 -14.37 -31.62
C VAL A 9 -18.35 -12.86 -31.33
N SER A 10 -19.36 -12.32 -30.64
CA SER A 10 -19.41 -12.06 -29.19
C SER A 10 -18.54 -10.88 -28.75
N ASN A 11 -19.21 -9.74 -28.54
CA ASN A 11 -18.73 -8.62 -27.74
C ASN A 11 -18.69 -9.03 -26.27
N ASP A 12 -17.60 -8.72 -25.58
CA ASP A 12 -17.57 -8.61 -24.12
C ASP A 12 -16.58 -7.47 -23.78
N SER A 13 -17.07 -6.25 -23.59
CA SER A 13 -17.38 -5.62 -22.29
C SER A 13 -16.17 -5.61 -21.34
N ASN A 14 -15.39 -4.53 -21.39
CA ASN A 14 -14.43 -4.19 -20.35
C ASN A 14 -15.20 -3.66 -19.13
N GLU A 15 -15.26 -4.43 -18.04
CA GLU A 15 -15.65 -3.92 -16.72
C GLU A 15 -14.38 -3.63 -15.89
N VAL A 16 -14.09 -2.34 -15.73
CA VAL A 16 -13.17 -1.84 -14.70
C VAL A 16 -14.02 -1.60 -13.46
N GLN A 17 -13.80 -2.38 -12.41
CA GLN A 17 -14.46 -2.17 -11.11
C GLN A 17 -13.67 -1.14 -10.29
N GLU A 18 -14.25 0.05 -10.12
CA GLU A 18 -13.90 1.04 -9.10
C GLU A 18 -14.69 0.73 -7.82
N ASP A 19 -14.04 0.19 -6.79
CA ASP A 19 -14.66 0.00 -5.48
C ASP A 19 -14.35 1.20 -4.55
N THR A 20 -15.15 2.26 -4.67
CA THR A 20 -15.42 3.20 -3.58
C THR A 20 -16.34 2.53 -2.57
N ASN A 21 -15.93 2.37 -1.31
CA ASN A 21 -16.87 2.26 -0.18
C ASN A 21 -16.20 2.67 1.15
N ASN A 22 -16.49 3.89 1.57
CA ASN A 22 -16.19 4.44 2.89
C ASN A 22 -17.52 4.55 3.66
N SER A 23 -17.72 3.77 4.73
CA SER A 23 -18.86 4.00 5.64
C SER A 23 -18.61 3.41 7.03
N PHE A 24 -18.33 4.31 7.98
CA PHE A 24 -18.24 4.03 9.41
C PHE A 24 -19.65 3.92 10.01
N ASN A 25 -19.99 2.77 10.58
CA ASN A 25 -21.22 2.60 11.36
C ASN A 25 -20.93 2.59 12.87
N HIS A 26 -21.66 3.46 13.55
CA HIS A 26 -21.68 3.77 14.97
C HIS A 26 -22.60 2.78 15.70
N ALA A 27 -22.14 2.10 16.76
CA ALA A 27 -23.03 1.40 17.69
C ALA A 27 -22.47 1.40 19.13
N LYS A 28 -23.40 1.44 20.07
CA LYS A 28 -23.35 1.91 21.46
C LYS A 28 -23.04 0.77 22.45
N LEU A 29 -22.23 1.04 23.48
CA LEU A 29 -21.90 0.12 24.60
C LEU A 29 -23.08 -0.15 25.56
N PRO A 30 -23.05 -1.28 26.30
CA PRO A 30 -23.46 -1.32 27.70
C PRO A 30 -22.27 -1.58 28.67
N ILE A 31 -22.47 -1.18 29.93
CA ILE A 31 -21.51 -0.95 31.04
C ILE A 31 -21.36 -2.19 31.96
N ALA A 32 -20.22 -2.23 32.71
CA ALA A 32 -19.89 -2.96 33.98
C ALA A 32 -19.06 -4.26 33.82
N ASN A 33 -17.98 -4.60 34.56
CA ASN A 33 -17.36 -4.16 35.83
C ASN A 33 -15.83 -4.53 35.88
N PRO A 34 -15.03 -4.03 36.84
CA PRO A 34 -13.57 -4.19 36.86
C PRO A 34 -13.05 -5.20 37.91
N LEU A 35 -12.58 -6.38 37.50
CA LEU A 35 -11.46 -7.12 38.14
C LEU A 35 -11.10 -8.44 37.41
N MET A 36 -9.81 -8.78 37.44
CA MET A 36 -9.14 -10.06 37.11
C MET A 36 -8.60 -10.30 35.68
N THR A 37 -7.32 -9.95 35.54
CA THR A 37 -6.17 -10.75 35.05
C THR A 37 -6.33 -11.89 34.04
N SER A 38 -5.49 -11.75 33.01
CA SER A 38 -4.82 -12.74 32.14
C SER A 38 -5.45 -13.08 30.78
N SER A 39 -4.58 -12.96 29.77
CA SER A 39 -4.70 -13.33 28.35
C SER A 39 -5.73 -12.59 27.47
N GLN A 40 -5.17 -11.96 26.43
CA GLN A 40 -5.77 -11.50 25.18
C GLN A 40 -6.57 -10.18 25.18
N GLN A 41 -6.22 -9.37 24.18
CA GLN A 41 -6.97 -8.22 23.66
C GLN A 41 -7.00 -6.96 24.53
N ALA A 42 -5.83 -6.32 24.69
CA ALA A 42 -5.84 -4.88 24.55
C ALA A 42 -5.96 -4.57 23.04
N LYS A 43 -7.20 -4.57 22.55
CA LYS A 43 -7.58 -4.02 21.25
C LYS A 43 -7.37 -2.51 21.35
N TYR A 44 -6.13 -2.07 21.21
CA TYR A 44 -5.83 -0.67 21.02
C TYR A 44 -6.37 -0.29 19.64
N ASN A 45 -7.57 0.27 19.60
CA ASN A 45 -8.03 1.08 18.47
C ASN A 45 -7.29 2.43 18.49
N GLU A 46 -5.98 2.41 18.66
CA GLU A 46 -5.15 3.55 18.35
C GLU A 46 -4.75 3.32 16.90
N VAL A 47 -5.40 4.03 15.98
CA VAL A 47 -4.90 4.15 14.61
C VAL A 47 -3.56 4.85 14.78
N SER A 48 -2.49 4.10 14.99
CA SER A 48 -1.14 4.63 15.06
C SER A 48 -0.84 5.17 13.67
N SER A 49 -0.96 6.49 13.50
CA SER A 49 -0.55 7.16 12.26
C SER A 49 0.92 6.87 12.03
N ASP A 50 1.29 6.47 10.82
CA ASP A 50 2.68 6.28 10.46
C ASP A 50 3.41 7.64 10.55
N LEU A 51 4.71 7.62 10.89
CA LEU A 51 5.52 8.84 10.86
C LEU A 51 5.53 9.48 9.45
N ALA A 52 5.43 8.69 8.39
CA ALA A 52 5.33 9.19 7.02
C ALA A 52 3.99 9.86 6.69
N ASP A 53 2.96 9.64 7.49
CA ASP A 53 1.69 10.38 7.38
C ASP A 53 1.81 11.78 7.98
N VAL A 54 2.70 11.97 8.95
CA VAL A 54 2.84 13.21 9.73
C VAL A 54 4.02 14.07 9.25
N ILE A 55 5.13 13.46 8.86
CA ILE A 55 6.35 14.17 8.46
C ILE A 55 6.33 14.42 6.95
N SER A 56 6.23 15.68 6.55
CA SER A 56 6.31 16.08 5.15
C SER A 56 7.66 15.69 4.53
N GLY A 57 7.63 15.14 3.32
CA GLY A 57 8.81 14.66 2.61
C GLY A 57 9.37 13.32 3.11
N LEU A 58 8.66 12.65 4.03
CA LEU A 58 8.95 11.27 4.42
C LEU A 58 8.04 10.32 3.62
N TYR A 59 8.63 9.26 3.05
CA TYR A 59 7.92 8.30 2.21
C TYR A 59 8.26 6.88 2.65
N ARG A 60 7.23 6.07 2.91
CA ARG A 60 7.37 4.63 3.17
C ARG A 60 7.32 3.87 1.85
N LEU A 61 8.43 3.82 1.13
CA LEU A 61 8.47 3.17 -0.18
C LEU A 61 8.48 1.65 -0.10
N LEU A 62 9.06 1.09 0.96
CA LEU A 62 9.32 -0.33 1.11
C LEU A 62 8.68 -0.84 2.39
N ASP A 63 7.88 -1.89 2.27
CA ASP A 63 7.31 -2.64 3.37
C ASP A 63 7.87 -4.05 3.39
N LEU A 64 8.35 -4.48 4.56
CA LEU A 64 8.80 -5.85 4.77
C LEU A 64 7.59 -6.66 5.27
N CYS A 65 7.22 -7.70 4.53
CA CYS A 65 6.22 -8.67 4.96
C CYS A 65 6.85 -10.06 4.98
N ASN A 66 6.42 -10.86 5.95
CA ASN A 66 6.78 -12.27 5.99
C ASN A 66 5.61 -13.05 5.42
N ASP A 67 5.88 -14.01 4.54
CA ASP A 67 4.91 -15.06 4.27
C ASP A 67 5.17 -16.17 5.26
N ASP A 68 4.23 -16.34 6.18
CA ASP A 68 4.20 -17.47 7.10
C ASP A 68 3.66 -18.72 6.37
N ASP A 69 4.27 -19.06 5.24
CA ASP A 69 4.06 -20.37 4.63
C ASP A 69 4.79 -21.41 5.48
N ILE A 70 4.07 -22.44 5.88
CA ILE A 70 4.38 -23.42 6.95
C ILE A 70 5.78 -24.06 6.84
N ASN A 71 6.44 -23.98 5.68
CA ASN A 71 7.73 -24.63 5.42
C ASN A 71 8.90 -23.68 5.13
N ASP A 72 8.67 -22.38 4.90
CA ASP A 72 9.77 -21.44 4.64
C ASP A 72 9.30 -20.00 4.87
N VAL A 73 9.89 -19.33 5.87
CA VAL A 73 9.63 -17.90 6.12
C VAL A 73 10.57 -17.12 5.22
N VAL A 74 10.02 -16.60 4.13
CA VAL A 74 10.75 -15.74 3.21
C VAL A 74 10.35 -14.28 3.47
N ASP A 75 11.35 -13.45 3.72
CA ASP A 75 11.21 -11.99 3.78
C ASP A 75 10.83 -11.48 2.37
N LYS A 76 9.64 -10.91 2.20
CA LYS A 76 9.21 -10.22 0.96
C LYS A 76 9.22 -8.71 1.14
N ILE A 77 9.59 -8.00 0.08
CA ILE A 77 9.57 -6.54 0.03
C ILE A 77 8.42 -6.12 -0.88
N ILE A 78 7.46 -5.38 -0.33
CA ILE A 78 6.37 -4.75 -1.07
C ILE A 78 6.71 -3.28 -1.29
N ILE A 79 6.50 -2.79 -2.50
CA ILE A 79 6.61 -1.37 -2.81
C ILE A 79 5.25 -0.71 -2.57
N SER A 80 5.18 0.29 -1.69
CA SER A 80 3.93 1.05 -1.53
C SER A 80 3.69 1.90 -2.77
N LYS A 81 2.59 1.61 -3.46
CA LYS A 81 2.14 2.35 -4.63
C LYS A 81 1.75 3.79 -4.25
N GLU A 82 1.07 3.96 -3.13
CA GLU A 82 0.56 5.24 -2.64
C GLU A 82 1.72 6.20 -2.33
N TYR A 83 2.74 5.71 -1.63
CA TYR A 83 3.92 6.52 -1.33
C TYR A 83 4.80 6.76 -2.55
N LEU A 84 4.87 5.82 -3.50
CA LEU A 84 5.56 6.03 -4.77
C LEU A 84 4.88 7.11 -5.62
N GLU A 85 3.54 7.07 -5.70
CA GLU A 85 2.76 8.10 -6.38
C GLU A 85 2.99 9.47 -5.76
N LYS A 86 2.87 9.56 -4.43
CA LYS A 86 3.11 10.79 -3.66
C LYS A 86 4.50 11.33 -3.93
N LEU A 87 5.54 10.50 -3.83
CA LEU A 87 6.93 10.88 -4.10
C LEU A 87 7.09 11.46 -5.51
N CYS A 88 6.61 10.73 -6.53
CA CYS A 88 6.74 11.15 -7.92
C CYS A 88 6.04 12.47 -8.18
N ASN A 89 4.81 12.63 -7.68
CA ASN A 89 3.99 13.83 -7.91
C ASN A 89 4.45 15.03 -7.08
N ASP A 90 5.03 14.81 -5.90
CA ASP A 90 5.67 15.86 -5.10
C ASP A 90 6.96 16.39 -5.78
N MET A 91 7.71 15.50 -6.45
CA MET A 91 8.93 15.89 -7.19
C MET A 91 8.60 16.60 -8.50
N VAL A 92 7.72 16.02 -9.30
CA VAL A 92 7.29 16.59 -10.57
C VAL A 92 5.79 16.32 -10.73
N PRO A 93 4.94 17.35 -10.72
CA PRO A 93 3.49 17.17 -10.82
C PRO A 93 3.06 16.27 -11.98
N SER A 94 2.12 15.36 -11.69
CA SER A 94 1.54 14.42 -12.66
C SER A 94 2.57 13.48 -13.32
N SER A 95 3.64 13.14 -12.60
CA SER A 95 4.66 12.20 -13.12
C SER A 95 4.36 10.74 -12.81
N PHE A 96 3.36 10.47 -11.98
CA PHE A 96 2.86 9.13 -11.74
C PHE A 96 1.41 9.03 -12.20
N LYS A 97 1.14 8.08 -13.11
CA LYS A 97 -0.22 7.70 -13.52
C LYS A 97 -0.53 6.25 -13.13
N SER A 98 0.46 5.37 -13.22
CA SER A 98 0.40 4.00 -12.73
C SER A 98 1.83 3.46 -12.56
N ILE A 99 1.98 2.25 -12.00
CA ILE A 99 3.28 1.58 -11.89
C ILE A 99 3.96 1.41 -13.26
N SER A 100 3.20 1.16 -14.32
CA SER A 100 3.72 1.01 -15.69
C SER A 100 3.88 2.34 -16.43
N GLU A 101 3.40 3.45 -15.86
CA GLU A 101 3.36 4.77 -16.50
C GLU A 101 3.87 5.85 -15.55
N ILE A 102 5.19 5.83 -15.34
CA ILE A 102 5.94 6.82 -14.57
C ILE A 102 6.84 7.63 -15.53
N ASN A 103 6.82 8.96 -15.42
CA ASN A 103 7.61 9.84 -16.27
C ASN A 103 9.06 9.97 -15.77
N TYR A 104 9.86 8.93 -15.98
CA TYR A 104 11.27 8.91 -15.60
C TYR A 104 12.11 9.99 -16.27
N THR A 105 11.77 10.40 -17.50
CA THR A 105 12.50 11.44 -18.22
C THR A 105 12.49 12.76 -17.45
N LYS A 106 11.33 13.16 -16.91
CA LYS A 106 11.24 14.37 -16.07
C LYS A 106 11.84 14.15 -14.69
N LEU A 107 11.56 13.01 -14.05
CA LEU A 107 12.04 12.72 -12.70
C LEU A 107 13.57 12.69 -12.63
N ASN A 108 14.24 12.13 -13.64
CA ASN A 108 15.70 12.04 -13.70
C ASN A 108 16.39 13.41 -13.82
N SER A 109 15.65 14.47 -14.18
CA SER A 109 16.19 15.84 -14.20
C SER A 109 16.24 16.49 -12.81
N ILE A 110 15.56 15.90 -11.82
CA ILE A 110 15.52 16.37 -10.45
C ILE A 110 16.55 15.62 -9.62
N SER A 111 17.44 16.36 -8.97
CA SER A 111 18.33 15.81 -7.95
C SER A 111 17.70 16.02 -6.57
N PHE A 112 17.74 15.01 -5.71
CA PHE A 112 17.36 15.16 -4.31
C PHE A 112 18.37 14.46 -3.41
N ARG A 113 18.43 14.92 -2.17
CA ARG A 113 19.32 14.38 -1.15
C ARG A 113 18.53 13.45 -0.25
N LEU A 114 18.93 12.18 -0.18
CA LEU A 114 18.43 11.26 0.83
C LEU A 114 18.96 11.69 2.21
N ILE A 115 18.04 11.93 3.15
CA ILE A 115 18.38 12.38 4.51
C ILE A 115 18.59 11.18 5.45
N GLY A 116 17.90 10.07 5.22
CA GLY A 116 18.04 8.84 5.99
C GLY A 116 16.92 7.84 5.71
N CYS A 117 16.95 6.72 6.43
CA CYS A 117 15.91 5.69 6.45
C CYS A 117 15.22 5.70 7.82
N TYR A 118 13.93 5.40 7.85
CA TYR A 118 13.16 5.23 9.10
C TYR A 118 12.45 3.88 9.09
N GLY A 119 12.16 3.34 10.27
CA GLY A 119 11.58 2.01 10.44
C GLY A 119 12.23 1.24 11.58
N ASN A 120 12.07 -0.08 11.58
CA ASN A 120 12.65 -0.94 12.61
C ASN A 120 14.18 -0.88 12.57
N ARG A 121 14.80 -0.39 13.65
CA ARG A 121 16.26 -0.23 13.76
C ARG A 121 17.03 -1.52 13.45
N ASN A 122 16.55 -2.68 13.90
CA ASN A 122 17.25 -3.95 13.66
C ASN A 122 17.16 -4.36 12.19
N LEU A 123 16.01 -4.17 11.54
CA LEU A 123 15.86 -4.45 10.12
C LEU A 123 16.67 -3.48 9.26
N ILE A 124 16.69 -2.20 9.61
CA ILE A 124 17.55 -1.20 8.95
C ILE A 124 19.03 -1.59 9.10
N ALA A 125 19.45 -2.00 10.30
CA ALA A 125 20.82 -2.47 10.52
C ALA A 125 21.14 -3.71 9.67
N LYS A 126 20.23 -4.71 9.61
CA LYS A 126 20.37 -5.91 8.78
C LYS A 126 20.42 -5.58 7.27
N PHE A 127 19.74 -4.52 6.84
CA PHE A 127 19.74 -4.08 5.44
C PHE A 127 21.03 -3.35 5.03
N LEU A 128 21.64 -2.60 5.96
CA LEU A 128 22.79 -1.73 5.68
C LEU A 128 24.16 -2.36 5.99
N LEU A 129 24.23 -3.39 6.83
CA LEU A 129 25.45 -4.05 7.33
C LEU A 129 25.50 -5.51 6.90
#